data_AF-A0A2B8BNR9-F1
#
_entry.id   AF-A0A2B8BNR9-F1
#
_cell.length_a   1.000
_cell.length_b   1.000
_cell.length_c   1.000
_cell.angle_alpha   90.00
_cell.angle_beta   90.00
_cell.angle_gamma   90.00
#
_symmetry.space_group_name_H-M   'P 1'
#
loop_
_entity.id
_entity.type
_entity.pdbx_description
1 polymer ?
#
loop_
_entity_poly.entity_id
_entity_poly.type
_entity_poly.pdbx_seq_one_letter_code
_entity_poly.pdbx_strand_id
1 'polypeptide(L)'
;MRQRLQFTAHDQFKTLLRQCIQELLHNPADANQWFIIAQACDGIKNDRQALRFLQRAMVLNPNHPMLMRFAGTLSKRLNLLNDAEAYYKQVQRFLPGDAEVEAELADIESRQRILATPLAVTVGQNGAQRHPISVNLLYKWRDQSWLRQTPGARGEWGSHRFVANQDGGRSDWVVVFEDLDMPRAVTCRQGNLVLATGEPPSISRYSQAFIEQFDLIVTPHAGMPHPRVLTSQIPLPWHVGLSGNEPWPGAGPIDYDFLASLTGMEKAFAVSAVVSDKTFTEGHRARVEFLTKLQSLMGDSLHLYGRGYCEIPDKWSAISPYKFHLCLENFQNDGYWTEKLSDAYLGWSIPIYHGCRKVNEMFDPHTLCGIDIHDPEGAYRKIVDFMERHRHSDVGPLLGRQRAAILNGHNMFNRLAEVCADATGSLWRQVTLYPQSAFSDRR
;
A
#
# COMPACT_ATOMS: atom_id res chain seq x y z
N MET A 1 33.37 -28.24 -3.34
CA MET A 1 33.50 -27.70 -1.97
C MET A 1 32.27 -26.87 -1.63
N ARG A 2 31.36 -27.39 -0.80
CA ARG A 2 30.17 -26.67 -0.30
C ARG A 2 30.55 -25.96 1.00
N GLN A 3 30.99 -24.70 0.94
CA GLN A 3 30.96 -23.83 2.12
C GLN A 3 29.60 -23.12 2.11
N ARG A 4 28.62 -23.68 2.84
CA ARG A 4 27.49 -22.85 3.31
C ARG A 4 28.11 -21.84 4.25
N LEU A 5 27.94 -20.55 3.97
CA LEU A 5 28.24 -19.50 4.93
C LEU A 5 27.28 -19.71 6.12
N GLN A 6 27.78 -20.32 7.19
CA GLN A 6 27.05 -20.44 8.44
C GLN A 6 27.18 -19.09 9.16
N PHE A 7 26.17 -18.23 9.02
CA PHE A 7 26.10 -16.96 9.74
C PHE A 7 25.56 -17.24 11.16
N THR A 8 26.46 -17.30 12.14
CA THR A 8 26.10 -17.59 13.54
C THR A 8 25.77 -16.34 14.35
N ALA A 9 25.83 -15.13 13.77
CA ALA A 9 25.57 -13.88 14.49
C ALA A 9 24.74 -12.87 13.66
N HIS A 10 23.70 -12.32 14.27
CA HIS A 10 22.77 -11.33 13.69
C HIS A 10 23.50 -10.05 13.17
N ASP A 11 24.64 -9.69 13.77
CA ASP A 11 25.42 -8.51 13.37
C ASP A 11 26.31 -8.73 12.14
N GLN A 12 26.72 -9.97 11.86
CA GLN A 12 27.46 -10.31 10.63
C GLN A 12 26.55 -10.24 9.41
N PHE A 13 25.30 -10.70 9.54
CA PHE A 13 24.27 -10.58 8.50
C PHE A 13 23.98 -9.11 8.17
N LYS A 14 23.78 -8.26 9.19
CA LYS A 14 23.53 -6.82 8.98
C LYS A 14 24.69 -6.11 8.29
N THR A 15 25.93 -6.46 8.65
CA THR A 15 27.14 -5.87 8.05
C THR A 15 27.25 -6.26 6.58
N LEU A 16 27.06 -7.54 6.26
CA LEU A 16 27.06 -8.04 4.90
C LEU A 16 25.95 -7.41 4.05
N LEU A 17 24.72 -7.33 4.60
CA LEU A 17 23.60 -6.72 3.91
C LEU A 17 23.87 -5.25 3.58
N ARG A 18 24.48 -4.49 4.50
CA ARG A 18 24.88 -3.09 4.25
C ARG A 18 25.92 -2.97 3.13
N GLN A 19 26.91 -3.86 3.11
CA GLN A 19 27.94 -3.89 2.07
C GLN A 19 27.33 -4.22 0.69
N CYS A 20 26.55 -5.30 0.60
CA CYS A 20 25.89 -5.68 -0.64
C CYS A 20 24.91 -4.59 -1.13
N ILE A 21 24.20 -3.92 -0.23
CA ILE A 21 23.33 -2.79 -0.60
C ILE A 21 24.14 -1.61 -1.13
N GLN A 22 25.27 -1.25 -0.51
CA GLN A 22 26.15 -0.19 -1.02
C GLN A 22 26.68 -0.52 -2.42
N GLU A 23 27.05 -1.77 -2.66
CA GLU A 23 27.51 -2.21 -3.98
C GLU A 23 26.39 -2.22 -5.02
N LEU A 24 25.18 -2.63 -4.63
CA LEU A 24 24.00 -2.58 -5.50
C LEU A 24 23.50 -1.16 -5.77
N LEU A 25 23.79 -0.18 -4.91
CA LEU A 25 23.54 1.23 -5.19
C LEU A 25 24.42 1.74 -6.34
N HIS A 26 25.64 1.19 -6.48
CA HIS A 26 26.57 1.55 -7.56
C HIS A 26 26.37 0.69 -8.81
N ASN A 27 26.05 -0.60 -8.66
CA ASN A 27 25.78 -1.52 -9.75
C ASN A 27 24.55 -2.40 -9.46
N PRO A 28 23.33 -1.91 -9.79
CA PRO A 28 22.09 -2.66 -9.56
C PRO A 28 21.95 -3.95 -10.38
N ALA A 29 22.83 -4.16 -11.37
CA ALA A 29 22.83 -5.31 -12.27
C ALA A 29 23.80 -6.43 -11.84
N ASP A 30 24.41 -6.34 -10.67
CA ASP A 30 25.30 -7.39 -10.16
C ASP A 30 24.51 -8.61 -9.62
N ALA A 31 24.35 -9.63 -10.46
CA ALA A 31 23.67 -10.88 -10.13
C ALA A 31 24.29 -11.59 -8.91
N ASN A 32 25.60 -11.48 -8.70
CA ASN A 32 26.29 -12.14 -7.60
C ASN A 32 25.94 -11.49 -6.26
N GLN A 33 25.80 -10.16 -6.23
CA GLN A 33 25.39 -9.46 -5.01
C GLN A 33 23.97 -9.80 -4.59
N TRP A 34 23.05 -9.88 -5.56
CA TRP A 34 21.70 -10.36 -5.29
C TRP A 34 21.69 -11.82 -4.77
N PHE A 35 22.57 -12.68 -5.29
CA PHE A 35 22.71 -14.05 -4.81
C PHE A 35 23.30 -14.14 -3.40
N ILE A 36 24.32 -13.32 -3.08
CA ILE A 36 24.93 -13.25 -1.75
C ILE A 36 23.89 -12.82 -0.72
N ILE A 37 23.07 -11.80 -1.03
CA ILE A 37 21.97 -11.39 -0.15
C ILE A 37 20.95 -12.52 0.02
N ALA A 38 20.59 -13.23 -1.06
CA ALA A 38 19.68 -14.37 -0.98
C ALA A 38 20.21 -15.49 -0.06
N GLN A 39 21.50 -15.82 -0.17
CA GLN A 39 22.15 -16.80 0.70
C GLN A 39 22.22 -16.33 2.16
N ALA A 40 22.44 -15.04 2.38
CA ALA A 40 22.45 -14.45 3.72
C ALA A 40 21.05 -14.55 4.36
N CYS A 41 19.98 -14.24 3.60
CA CYS A 41 18.59 -14.37 4.06
C CYS A 41 18.22 -15.83 4.36
N ASP A 42 18.68 -16.78 3.54
CA ASP A 42 18.51 -18.22 3.81
C ASP A 42 19.24 -18.63 5.10
N GLY A 43 20.45 -18.10 5.33
CA GLY A 43 21.24 -18.35 6.53
C GLY A 43 20.55 -17.96 7.84
N ILE A 44 19.67 -16.96 7.81
CA ILE A 44 18.83 -16.55 8.95
C ILE A 44 17.41 -17.17 8.91
N LYS A 45 17.19 -18.17 8.06
CA LYS A 45 15.93 -18.89 7.86
C LYS A 45 14.77 -18.01 7.36
N ASN A 46 15.08 -16.94 6.61
CA ASN A 46 14.07 -16.14 5.91
C ASN A 46 13.94 -16.58 4.44
N ASP A 47 13.26 -17.71 4.25
CA ASP A 47 13.10 -18.33 2.93
C ASP A 47 12.37 -17.42 1.93
N ARG A 48 11.39 -16.63 2.40
CA ARG A 48 10.58 -15.75 1.54
C ARG A 48 11.40 -14.62 0.95
N GLN A 49 12.25 -13.98 1.75
CA GLN A 49 13.11 -12.90 1.26
C GLN A 49 14.30 -13.44 0.46
N ALA A 50 14.86 -14.58 0.89
CA ALA A 50 15.88 -15.29 0.12
C ALA A 50 15.41 -15.60 -1.31
N LEU A 51 14.17 -16.10 -1.46
CA LEU A 51 13.60 -16.40 -2.77
C LEU A 51 13.46 -15.14 -3.64
N ARG A 52 13.02 -14.02 -3.07
CA ARG A 52 12.87 -12.75 -3.81
C ARG A 52 14.21 -12.22 -4.35
N PHE A 53 15.25 -12.21 -3.52
CA PHE A 53 16.58 -11.77 -3.97
C PHE A 53 17.21 -12.75 -4.96
N LEU A 54 16.94 -14.04 -4.80
CA LEU A 54 17.39 -15.07 -5.73
C LEU A 54 16.73 -14.93 -7.11
N GLN A 55 15.42 -14.67 -7.16
CA GLN A 55 14.70 -14.39 -8.40
C GLN A 55 15.30 -13.18 -9.13
N ARG A 56 15.74 -12.16 -8.40
CA ARG A 56 16.45 -11.02 -8.99
C ARG A 56 17.81 -11.42 -9.59
N ALA A 57 18.59 -12.23 -8.88
CA ALA A 57 19.83 -12.79 -9.42
C ALA A 57 19.59 -13.62 -10.70
N MET A 58 18.48 -14.37 -10.74
CA MET A 58 18.08 -15.17 -11.91
C MET A 58 17.67 -14.32 -13.11
N VAL A 59 17.00 -13.18 -12.92
CA VAL A 59 16.70 -12.26 -14.03
C VAL A 59 17.99 -11.73 -14.67
N LEU A 60 19.00 -11.45 -13.85
CA LEU A 60 20.30 -10.94 -14.31
C LEU A 60 21.20 -12.05 -14.86
N ASN A 61 20.98 -13.30 -14.47
CA ASN A 61 21.68 -14.48 -14.96
C ASN A 61 20.72 -15.67 -15.19
N PRO A 62 19.93 -15.63 -16.28
CA PRO A 62 18.78 -16.53 -16.48
C PRO A 62 19.16 -17.96 -16.88
N ASN A 63 20.41 -18.23 -17.21
CA ASN A 63 20.87 -19.56 -17.65
C ASN A 63 21.77 -20.24 -16.60
N HIS A 64 21.58 -19.94 -15.30
CA HIS A 64 22.42 -20.46 -14.22
C HIS A 64 21.68 -21.55 -13.39
N PRO A 65 21.94 -22.85 -13.62
CA PRO A 65 21.16 -23.94 -13.01
C PRO A 65 21.19 -23.97 -11.48
N MET A 66 22.27 -23.47 -10.86
CA MET A 66 22.39 -23.36 -9.41
C MET A 66 21.42 -22.35 -8.80
N LEU A 67 21.11 -21.24 -9.49
CA LEU A 67 20.14 -20.26 -8.98
C LEU A 67 18.73 -20.86 -9.04
N MET A 68 18.39 -21.53 -10.14
CA MET A 68 17.12 -22.24 -10.32
C MET A 68 16.93 -23.34 -9.27
N ARG A 69 17.97 -24.15 -9.00
CA ARG A 69 17.90 -25.21 -7.97
C ARG A 69 17.64 -24.63 -6.59
N PHE A 70 18.30 -23.51 -6.27
CA PHE A 70 18.12 -22.85 -4.97
C PHE A 70 16.72 -22.21 -4.86
N ALA A 71 16.17 -21.69 -5.96
CA ALA A 71 14.81 -21.15 -6.01
C ALA A 71 13.77 -22.26 -5.83
N GLY A 72 13.94 -23.40 -6.51
CA GLY A 72 13.10 -24.58 -6.31
C GLY A 72 13.10 -25.05 -4.84
N THR A 73 14.28 -25.07 -4.21
CA THR A 73 14.42 -25.46 -2.79
C THR A 73 13.67 -24.50 -1.85
N LEU A 74 13.80 -23.19 -2.08
CA LEU A 74 13.14 -22.15 -1.29
C LEU A 74 11.62 -22.16 -1.50
N SER A 75 11.16 -22.25 -2.76
CA SER A 75 9.74 -22.37 -3.10
C SER A 75 9.10 -23.61 -2.46
N LYS A 76 9.82 -24.75 -2.42
CA LYS A 76 9.34 -25.96 -1.76
C LYS A 76 9.21 -25.77 -0.24
N ARG A 77 10.17 -25.12 0.42
CA ARG A 77 10.08 -24.79 1.86
C ARG A 77 8.93 -23.84 2.18
N LEU A 78 8.60 -22.94 1.26
CA LEU A 78 7.48 -22.01 1.35
C LEU A 78 6.13 -22.62 0.94
N ASN A 79 6.10 -23.91 0.60
CA ASN A 79 4.92 -24.62 0.09
C ASN A 79 4.32 -24.01 -1.21
N LEU A 80 5.15 -23.31 -2.00
CA LEU A 80 4.83 -22.80 -3.33
C LEU A 80 5.14 -23.89 -4.37
N LEU A 81 4.33 -24.95 -4.36
CA LEU A 81 4.65 -26.20 -5.05
C LEU A 81 4.71 -26.05 -6.58
N ASN A 82 3.82 -25.25 -7.18
CA ASN A 82 3.82 -25.00 -8.63
C ASN A 82 5.08 -24.26 -9.09
N ASP A 83 5.53 -23.27 -8.31
CA ASP A 83 6.75 -22.51 -8.61
C ASP A 83 7.98 -23.40 -8.43
N ALA A 84 8.01 -24.21 -7.37
CA ALA A 84 9.08 -25.18 -7.12
C ALA A 84 9.21 -26.16 -8.30
N GLU A 85 8.09 -26.72 -8.77
CA GLU A 85 8.02 -27.62 -9.92
C GLU A 85 8.57 -26.95 -11.18
N ALA A 86 8.15 -25.72 -11.46
CA ALA A 86 8.60 -24.94 -12.62
C ALA A 86 10.12 -24.71 -12.59
N TYR A 87 10.70 -24.41 -11.42
CA TYR A 87 12.15 -24.24 -11.28
C TYR A 87 12.91 -25.55 -11.48
N TYR A 88 12.48 -26.66 -10.87
CA TYR A 88 13.16 -27.94 -11.03
C TYR A 88 13.06 -28.49 -12.47
N LYS A 89 11.94 -28.28 -13.16
CA LYS A 89 11.81 -28.58 -14.60
C LYS A 89 12.77 -27.77 -15.46
N GLN A 90 13.06 -26.51 -15.10
CA GLN A 90 14.09 -25.73 -15.78
C GLN A 90 15.48 -26.31 -15.53
N VAL A 91 15.83 -26.67 -14.28
CA VAL A 91 17.11 -27.33 -13.97
C VAL A 91 17.28 -28.62 -14.76
N GLN A 92 16.22 -29.44 -14.86
CA GLN A 92 16.23 -30.70 -15.61
C GLN A 92 16.54 -30.51 -17.11
N ARG A 93 16.13 -29.38 -17.71
CA ARG A 93 16.47 -29.06 -19.11
C ARG A 93 17.96 -28.79 -19.30
N PHE A 94 18.63 -28.20 -18.30
CA PHE A 94 20.07 -27.94 -18.33
C PHE A 94 20.90 -29.16 -17.91
N LEU A 95 20.34 -30.01 -17.05
CA LEU A 95 21.01 -31.17 -16.46
C LEU A 95 20.09 -32.41 -16.58
N PRO A 96 19.91 -32.97 -17.78
CA PRO A 96 19.07 -34.16 -17.98
C PRO A 96 19.67 -35.38 -17.26
N GLY A 97 18.83 -36.14 -16.56
CA GLY A 97 19.24 -37.32 -15.79
C GLY A 97 19.85 -37.02 -14.42
N ASP A 98 19.72 -35.80 -13.89
CA ASP A 98 20.11 -35.48 -12.52
C ASP A 98 19.13 -36.10 -11.52
N ALA A 99 19.58 -37.18 -10.86
CA ALA A 99 18.80 -37.94 -9.89
C ALA A 99 18.30 -37.11 -8.69
N GLU A 100 18.99 -36.03 -8.31
CA GLU A 100 18.56 -35.13 -7.23
C GLU A 100 17.34 -34.31 -7.67
N VAL A 101 17.33 -33.84 -8.92
CA VAL A 101 16.20 -33.07 -9.49
C VAL A 101 14.98 -33.97 -9.70
N GLU A 102 15.18 -35.20 -10.15
CA GLU A 102 14.09 -36.18 -10.32
C GLU A 102 13.42 -36.52 -8.98
N ALA A 103 14.20 -36.70 -7.92
CA ALA A 103 13.68 -36.93 -6.57
C ALA A 103 12.87 -35.73 -6.04
N GLU A 104 13.34 -34.51 -6.30
CA GLU A 104 12.67 -33.27 -5.88
C GLU A 104 11.32 -33.07 -6.59
N LEU A 105 11.25 -33.35 -7.90
CA LEU A 105 9.99 -33.30 -8.66
C LEU A 105 8.97 -34.34 -8.15
N ALA A 106 9.41 -35.56 -7.84
CA ALA A 106 8.54 -36.59 -7.28
C ALA A 106 7.96 -36.22 -5.90
N ASP A 107 8.75 -35.57 -5.02
CA ASP A 107 8.27 -35.05 -3.73
C ASP A 107 7.21 -33.96 -3.92
N ILE A 108 7.43 -33.02 -4.85
CA ILE A 108 6.49 -31.93 -5.16
C ILE A 108 5.15 -32.49 -5.68
N GLU A 109 5.18 -33.41 -6.65
CA GLU A 109 3.98 -34.06 -7.20
C GLU A 109 3.20 -34.83 -6.14
N SER A 110 3.89 -35.46 -5.17
CA SER A 110 3.25 -36.11 -4.03
C SER A 110 2.50 -35.12 -3.15
N ARG A 111 3.12 -33.99 -2.80
CA ARG A 111 2.50 -32.93 -1.97
C ARG A 111 1.32 -32.25 -2.66
N GLN A 112 1.43 -31.97 -3.96
CA GLN A 112 0.32 -31.39 -4.75
C GLN A 112 -0.91 -32.32 -4.76
N ARG A 113 -0.71 -33.64 -4.90
CA ARG A 113 -1.81 -34.62 -4.83
C ARG A 113 -2.53 -34.62 -3.48
N ILE A 114 -1.78 -34.52 -2.37
CA ILE A 114 -2.35 -34.44 -1.03
C ILE A 114 -3.21 -33.17 -0.89
N LEU A 115 -2.70 -32.02 -1.34
CA LEU A 115 -3.41 -30.73 -1.24
C LEU A 115 -4.62 -30.62 -2.18
N ALA A 116 -4.62 -31.33 -3.30
CA ALA A 116 -5.72 -31.35 -4.27
C ALA A 116 -6.88 -32.28 -3.87
N THR A 117 -6.74 -33.05 -2.78
CA THR A 117 -7.80 -33.94 -2.30
C THR A 117 -8.93 -33.11 -1.65
N PRO A 118 -10.17 -33.14 -2.16
CA PRO A 118 -11.24 -32.26 -1.66
C PRO A 118 -11.59 -32.54 -0.19
N LEU A 119 -11.55 -31.50 0.64
CA LEU A 119 -12.22 -31.50 1.95
C LEU A 119 -13.72 -31.28 1.72
N ALA A 120 -14.54 -32.27 2.09
CA ALA A 120 -15.99 -32.17 1.99
C ALA A 120 -16.51 -31.13 3.01
N VAL A 121 -16.76 -29.91 2.54
CA VAL A 121 -17.49 -28.87 3.27
C VAL A 121 -18.66 -28.41 2.41
N THR A 122 -19.86 -28.81 2.81
CA THR A 122 -21.12 -28.40 2.18
C THR A 122 -21.48 -27.01 2.71
N VAL A 123 -21.27 -25.96 1.92
CA VAL A 123 -21.83 -24.63 2.22
C VAL A 123 -23.12 -24.48 1.41
N GLY A 124 -24.24 -24.39 2.13
CA GLY A 124 -25.57 -24.20 1.55
C GLY A 124 -25.70 -22.84 0.86
N GLN A 125 -26.20 -22.86 -0.37
CA GLN A 125 -26.64 -21.67 -1.08
C GLN A 125 -28.11 -21.40 -0.75
N ASN A 126 -28.41 -20.21 -0.22
CA ASN A 126 -29.76 -19.65 -0.21
C ASN A 126 -29.66 -18.12 -0.26
N GLY A 127 -30.31 -17.50 -1.25
CA GLY A 127 -30.53 -16.05 -1.32
C GLY A 127 -30.65 -15.53 -2.75
N ALA A 128 -31.81 -15.01 -3.11
CA ALA A 128 -32.16 -14.50 -4.45
C ALA A 128 -31.13 -13.53 -5.05
N GLN A 129 -30.87 -13.66 -6.36
CA GLN A 129 -30.01 -12.75 -7.15
C GLN A 129 -30.57 -11.32 -7.13
N ARG A 130 -30.09 -10.49 -6.20
CA ARG A 130 -30.16 -9.02 -6.34
C ARG A 130 -29.03 -8.60 -7.28
N HIS A 131 -29.35 -7.81 -8.31
CA HIS A 131 -28.31 -7.16 -9.12
C HIS A 131 -27.43 -6.28 -8.22
N PRO A 132 -26.09 -6.27 -8.42
CA PRO A 132 -25.21 -5.46 -7.60
C PRO A 132 -25.50 -3.96 -7.80
N ILE A 133 -25.36 -3.17 -6.74
CA ILE A 133 -25.50 -1.71 -6.78
C ILE A 133 -24.36 -1.15 -7.62
N SER A 134 -24.69 -0.47 -8.71
CA SER A 134 -23.71 0.07 -9.64
C SER A 134 -23.25 1.48 -9.23
N VAL A 135 -21.94 1.70 -9.16
CA VAL A 135 -21.34 2.99 -8.77
C VAL A 135 -20.31 3.42 -9.83
N ASN A 136 -20.53 4.58 -10.46
CA ASN A 136 -19.55 5.19 -11.35
C ASN A 136 -18.68 6.17 -10.56
N LEU A 137 -17.42 5.81 -10.34
CA LEU A 137 -16.44 6.62 -9.62
C LEU A 137 -15.64 7.46 -10.63
N LEU A 138 -15.89 8.77 -10.63
CA LEU A 138 -15.25 9.75 -11.49
C LEU A 138 -14.15 10.50 -10.74
N TYR A 139 -13.01 10.73 -11.40
CA TYR A 139 -11.88 11.46 -10.83
C TYR A 139 -10.94 11.95 -11.93
N LYS A 140 -10.28 13.10 -11.72
CA LYS A 140 -9.42 13.75 -12.72
C LYS A 140 -8.14 12.98 -13.10
N TRP A 141 -7.58 12.17 -12.21
CA TRP A 141 -6.32 11.44 -12.44
C TRP A 141 -6.56 10.11 -13.19
N ARG A 142 -6.97 10.17 -14.46
CA ARG A 142 -7.43 8.99 -15.22
C ARG A 142 -6.38 7.89 -15.41
N ASP A 143 -5.10 8.24 -15.33
CA ASP A 143 -3.97 7.32 -15.38
C ASP A 143 -3.85 6.45 -14.11
N GLN A 144 -4.48 6.87 -13.01
CA GLN A 144 -4.42 6.16 -11.74
C GLN A 144 -5.51 5.07 -11.67
N SER A 145 -5.07 3.82 -11.54
CA SER A 145 -5.96 2.68 -11.35
C SER A 145 -6.34 2.54 -9.88
N TRP A 146 -7.45 3.16 -9.48
CA TRP A 146 -7.98 3.00 -8.13
C TRP A 146 -8.62 1.65 -7.89
N LEU A 147 -9.16 0.99 -8.92
CA LEU A 147 -9.80 -0.32 -8.78
C LEU A 147 -8.83 -1.41 -8.27
N ARG A 148 -7.51 -1.21 -8.40
CA ARG A 148 -6.48 -2.09 -7.78
C ARG A 148 -6.65 -2.29 -6.27
N GLN A 149 -7.42 -1.42 -5.61
CA GLN A 149 -7.71 -1.50 -4.19
C GLN A 149 -8.92 -2.39 -3.85
N THR A 150 -9.48 -3.05 -4.85
CA THR A 150 -10.52 -4.08 -4.72
C THR A 150 -9.96 -5.48 -5.00
N PRO A 151 -10.56 -6.54 -4.46
CA PRO A 151 -10.15 -7.92 -4.76
C PRO A 151 -10.11 -8.21 -6.26
N GLY A 152 -8.99 -8.74 -6.75
CA GLY A 152 -8.72 -9.01 -8.17
C GLY A 152 -8.72 -7.77 -9.06
N ALA A 153 -8.68 -6.57 -8.48
CA ALA A 153 -8.86 -5.29 -9.17
C ALA A 153 -10.16 -5.17 -9.98
N ARG A 154 -11.21 -5.93 -9.61
CA ARG A 154 -12.44 -6.08 -10.41
C ARG A 154 -13.49 -4.98 -10.20
N GLY A 155 -13.28 -4.11 -9.21
CA GLY A 155 -14.28 -3.13 -8.77
C GLY A 155 -15.45 -3.76 -8.01
N GLU A 156 -15.31 -4.99 -7.53
CA GLU A 156 -16.35 -5.67 -6.74
C GLU A 156 -16.06 -5.48 -5.25
N TRP A 157 -17.05 -4.99 -4.50
CA TRP A 157 -16.95 -4.84 -3.05
C TRP A 157 -18.31 -5.09 -2.39
N GLY A 158 -18.44 -6.21 -1.67
CA GLY A 158 -19.73 -6.60 -1.07
C GLY A 158 -20.83 -6.72 -2.14
N SER A 159 -21.92 -5.95 -1.98
CA SER A 159 -23.04 -5.88 -2.93
C SER A 159 -22.87 -4.85 -4.04
N HIS A 160 -21.70 -4.20 -4.14
CA HIS A 160 -21.47 -3.07 -5.02
C HIS A 160 -20.51 -3.44 -6.17
N ARG A 161 -20.77 -2.84 -7.32
CA ARG A 161 -19.88 -2.88 -8.48
C ARG A 161 -19.48 -1.47 -8.88
N PHE A 162 -18.21 -1.18 -8.72
CA PHE A 162 -17.58 0.08 -9.08
C PHE A 162 -17.01 0.02 -10.49
N VAL A 163 -17.21 1.10 -11.23
CA VAL A 163 -16.54 1.37 -12.50
C VAL A 163 -15.83 2.70 -12.39
N ALA A 164 -14.64 2.80 -12.96
CA ALA A 164 -13.82 4.00 -12.90
C ALA A 164 -14.00 4.82 -14.18
N ASN A 165 -14.34 6.10 -14.03
CA ASN A 165 -14.40 7.06 -15.13
C ASN A 165 -15.21 6.59 -16.34
N GLN A 166 -16.32 5.87 -16.14
CA GLN A 166 -17.16 5.41 -17.24
C GLN A 166 -17.89 6.59 -17.89
N ASP A 167 -17.80 6.70 -19.22
CA ASP A 167 -18.58 7.64 -20.01
C ASP A 167 -19.89 7.01 -20.48
N GLY A 168 -21.00 7.75 -20.33
CA GLY A 168 -22.33 7.26 -20.68
C GLY A 168 -22.84 6.13 -19.77
N GLY A 169 -23.92 5.49 -20.18
CA GLY A 169 -24.58 4.43 -19.39
C GLY A 169 -25.40 4.95 -18.20
N ARG A 170 -25.88 4.01 -17.38
CA ARG A 170 -26.67 4.27 -16.17
C ARG A 170 -25.99 3.59 -14.98
N SER A 171 -25.86 4.31 -13.87
CA SER A 171 -25.34 3.78 -12.62
C SER A 171 -26.23 4.20 -11.46
N ASP A 172 -26.49 3.31 -10.50
CA ASP A 172 -27.35 3.64 -9.36
C ASP A 172 -26.79 4.85 -8.59
N TRP A 173 -25.46 4.95 -8.52
CA TRP A 173 -24.74 6.08 -7.96
C TRP A 173 -23.67 6.61 -8.90
N VAL A 174 -23.43 7.92 -8.81
CA VAL A 174 -22.25 8.57 -9.38
C VAL A 174 -21.52 9.27 -8.25
N VAL A 175 -20.23 8.98 -8.10
CA VAL A 175 -19.36 9.61 -7.11
C VAL A 175 -18.27 10.36 -7.86
N VAL A 176 -18.14 11.66 -7.62
CA VAL A 176 -16.97 12.44 -8.04
C VAL A 176 -16.01 12.50 -6.86
N PHE A 177 -14.81 11.96 -7.02
CA PHE A 177 -13.74 12.08 -6.06
C PHE A 177 -12.85 13.29 -6.40
N GLU A 178 -12.75 14.21 -5.44
CA GLU A 178 -12.05 15.49 -5.52
C GLU A 178 -12.61 16.47 -6.56
N ASP A 179 -12.39 16.18 -7.84
CA ASP A 179 -12.73 17.07 -8.96
C ASP A 179 -12.70 16.27 -10.27
N LEU A 180 -13.19 16.90 -11.33
CA LEU A 180 -13.18 16.38 -12.69
C LEU A 180 -12.04 17.03 -13.50
N ASP A 181 -11.56 16.32 -14.51
CA ASP A 181 -10.64 16.84 -15.52
C ASP A 181 -11.36 17.64 -16.60
N MET A 182 -12.59 17.25 -16.92
CA MET A 182 -13.42 17.84 -17.96
C MET A 182 -14.91 17.62 -17.63
N PRO A 183 -15.83 18.35 -18.29
CA PRO A 183 -17.26 18.12 -18.11
C PRO A 183 -17.67 16.67 -18.44
N ARG A 184 -18.58 16.09 -17.65
CA ARG A 184 -19.04 14.70 -17.79
C ARG A 184 -20.56 14.63 -17.81
N ALA A 185 -21.12 14.03 -18.86
CA ALA A 185 -22.54 13.68 -18.90
C ALA A 185 -22.75 12.30 -18.25
N VAL A 186 -23.56 12.24 -17.20
CA VAL A 186 -23.83 11.01 -16.45
C VAL A 186 -25.33 10.78 -16.25
N THR A 187 -25.72 9.52 -16.10
CA THR A 187 -27.09 9.16 -15.72
C THR A 187 -27.07 8.38 -14.41
N CYS A 188 -27.72 8.91 -13.38
CA CYS A 188 -27.83 8.28 -12.06
C CYS A 188 -29.25 8.33 -11.51
N ARG A 189 -29.50 7.64 -10.40
CA ARG A 189 -30.77 7.82 -9.67
C ARG A 189 -30.81 9.22 -9.07
N GLN A 190 -32.00 9.81 -9.02
CA GLN A 190 -32.20 11.09 -8.34
C GLN A 190 -31.81 10.96 -6.85
N GLY A 191 -30.98 11.88 -6.34
CA GLY A 191 -30.51 11.85 -4.96
C GLY A 191 -29.18 11.13 -4.74
N ASN A 192 -28.62 10.49 -5.79
CA ASN A 192 -27.45 9.61 -5.72
C ASN A 192 -26.19 10.17 -6.41
N LEU A 193 -26.11 11.49 -6.56
CA LEU A 193 -24.91 12.16 -7.06
C LEU A 193 -24.08 12.70 -5.90
N VAL A 194 -22.87 12.17 -5.72
CA VAL A 194 -22.04 12.43 -4.55
C VAL A 194 -20.75 13.14 -4.95
N LEU A 195 -20.36 14.16 -4.19
CA LEU A 195 -18.98 14.66 -4.17
C LEU A 195 -18.27 14.10 -2.93
N ALA A 196 -17.18 13.37 -3.14
CA ALA A 196 -16.29 12.93 -2.07
C ALA A 196 -14.99 13.74 -2.13
N THR A 197 -14.72 14.54 -1.10
CA THR A 197 -13.53 15.41 -1.06
C THR A 197 -12.48 14.83 -0.12
N GLY A 198 -11.21 14.83 -0.50
CA GLY A 198 -10.08 14.34 0.27
C GLY A 198 -9.31 15.43 1.01
N GLU A 199 -9.05 16.56 0.39
CA GLU A 199 -8.18 17.61 0.96
C GLU A 199 -8.89 18.49 2.02
N PRO A 200 -8.21 18.98 3.07
CA PRO A 200 -8.75 19.89 4.08
C PRO A 200 -8.95 21.34 3.55
N PRO A 201 -9.72 22.21 4.24
CA PRO A 201 -10.07 23.55 3.74
C PRO A 201 -8.89 24.53 3.65
N SER A 202 -7.78 24.19 4.30
CA SER A 202 -6.51 24.92 4.17
C SER A 202 -5.78 24.64 2.84
N ILE A 203 -6.14 23.56 2.13
CA ILE A 203 -5.50 23.11 0.88
C ILE A 203 -6.43 23.29 -0.31
N SER A 204 -7.68 22.86 -0.21
CA SER A 204 -8.68 22.97 -1.28
C SER A 204 -9.92 23.71 -0.78
N ARG A 205 -10.39 24.67 -1.58
CA ARG A 205 -11.66 25.37 -1.37
C ARG A 205 -12.50 25.19 -2.61
N TYR A 206 -13.75 24.74 -2.45
CA TYR A 206 -14.68 24.55 -3.56
C TYR A 206 -15.59 25.77 -3.69
N SER A 207 -15.92 26.17 -4.93
CA SER A 207 -16.89 27.23 -5.15
C SER A 207 -18.31 26.73 -4.84
N GLN A 208 -19.19 27.64 -4.42
CA GLN A 208 -20.59 27.33 -4.14
C GLN A 208 -21.26 26.67 -5.37
N ALA A 209 -21.08 27.28 -6.55
CA ALA A 209 -21.65 26.77 -7.80
C ALA A 209 -21.14 25.36 -8.16
N PHE A 210 -19.91 24.99 -7.78
CA PHE A 210 -19.39 23.65 -8.02
C PHE A 210 -20.07 22.62 -7.11
N ILE A 211 -20.17 22.89 -5.80
CA ILE A 211 -20.73 21.94 -4.83
C ILE A 211 -22.25 21.77 -4.97
N GLU A 212 -22.95 22.79 -5.48
CA GLU A 212 -24.40 22.75 -5.76
C GLU A 212 -24.79 21.77 -6.89
N GLN A 213 -23.81 21.23 -7.63
CA GLN A 213 -24.07 20.20 -8.63
C GLN A 213 -24.44 18.83 -8.02
N PHE A 214 -24.19 18.62 -6.73
CA PHE A 214 -24.24 17.31 -6.08
C PHE A 214 -25.43 17.20 -5.12
N ASP A 215 -25.95 15.99 -4.91
CA ASP A 215 -27.04 15.75 -3.95
C ASP A 215 -26.53 15.54 -2.52
N LEU A 216 -25.27 15.09 -2.40
CA LEU A 216 -24.61 14.77 -1.14
C LEU A 216 -23.12 15.10 -1.23
N ILE A 217 -22.58 15.73 -0.18
CA ILE A 217 -21.14 15.93 -0.03
C ILE A 217 -20.64 15.02 1.10
N VAL A 218 -19.63 14.21 0.82
CA VAL A 218 -18.89 13.41 1.82
C VAL A 218 -17.51 14.04 2.01
N THR A 219 -17.24 14.53 3.20
CA THR A 219 -16.10 15.43 3.42
C THR A 219 -15.65 15.42 4.89
N PRO A 220 -14.39 15.74 5.20
CA PRO A 220 -13.95 15.95 6.57
C PRO A 220 -14.26 17.38 7.02
N HIS A 221 -14.80 18.23 6.13
CA HIS A 221 -15.11 19.64 6.38
C HIS A 221 -16.48 19.77 7.04
N ALA A 222 -16.52 19.86 8.37
CA ALA A 222 -17.77 20.06 9.10
C ALA A 222 -18.52 21.36 8.72
N GLY A 223 -17.85 22.32 8.07
CA GLY A 223 -18.40 23.62 7.69
C GLY A 223 -18.77 23.76 6.20
N MET A 224 -18.88 22.67 5.44
CA MET A 224 -19.23 22.74 4.02
C MET A 224 -20.65 23.35 3.83
N PRO A 225 -20.83 24.44 3.06
CA PRO A 225 -22.12 25.12 2.89
C PRO A 225 -23.03 24.40 1.87
N HIS A 226 -23.48 23.20 2.23
CA HIS A 226 -24.37 22.37 1.42
C HIS A 226 -25.50 21.79 2.28
N PRO A 227 -26.75 21.66 1.78
CA PRO A 227 -27.88 21.17 2.57
C PRO A 227 -27.74 19.72 3.05
N ARG A 228 -26.92 18.91 2.37
CA ARG A 228 -26.65 17.51 2.71
C ARG A 228 -25.15 17.25 2.76
N VAL A 229 -24.62 17.17 3.96
CA VAL A 229 -23.19 16.92 4.22
C VAL A 229 -23.06 15.74 5.17
N LEU A 230 -22.28 14.74 4.76
CA LEU A 230 -21.84 13.67 5.64
C LEU A 230 -20.38 13.93 6.04
N THR A 231 -20.19 14.34 7.29
CA THR A 231 -18.85 14.52 7.85
C THR A 231 -18.27 13.16 8.23
N SER A 232 -17.20 12.74 7.54
CA SER A 232 -16.59 11.42 7.76
C SER A 232 -15.09 11.40 7.45
N GLN A 233 -14.36 10.45 8.04
CA GLN A 233 -13.05 10.04 7.52
C GLN A 233 -13.27 9.56 6.08
N ILE A 234 -12.66 10.27 5.15
CA ILE A 234 -12.94 10.14 3.72
C ILE A 234 -12.47 8.79 3.20
N PRO A 235 -13.08 8.28 2.12
CA PRO A 235 -12.52 7.26 1.25
C PRO A 235 -11.20 7.71 0.57
N LEU A 236 -10.12 7.89 1.32
CA LEU A 236 -8.82 8.18 0.70
C LEU A 236 -8.19 6.90 0.17
N PRO A 237 -7.80 6.85 -1.11
CA PRO A 237 -7.07 5.71 -1.64
C PRO A 237 -5.65 5.67 -1.05
N TRP A 238 -5.11 4.46 -0.83
CA TRP A 238 -3.67 4.34 -0.53
C TRP A 238 -2.81 4.61 -1.78
N HIS A 239 -1.58 5.03 -1.56
CA HIS A 239 -0.67 5.46 -2.64
C HIS A 239 0.54 4.54 -2.82
N VAL A 240 0.77 3.55 -1.94
CA VAL A 240 1.70 2.45 -2.29
C VAL A 240 1.23 1.75 -3.57
N GLY A 241 2.16 1.49 -4.50
CA GLY A 241 1.86 0.92 -5.81
C GLY A 241 1.19 1.85 -6.81
N LEU A 242 1.09 3.15 -6.54
CA LEU A 242 0.37 4.09 -7.40
C LEU A 242 1.14 4.41 -8.68
N SER A 243 2.47 4.45 -8.61
CA SER A 243 3.32 4.89 -9.74
C SER A 243 3.29 3.94 -10.94
N GLY A 244 2.68 2.76 -10.83
CA GLY A 244 2.64 1.72 -11.88
C GLY A 244 3.99 1.07 -12.18
N ASN A 245 5.10 1.70 -11.77
CA ASN A 245 6.43 1.12 -11.76
C ASN A 245 6.45 -0.08 -10.84
N GLU A 246 6.99 -1.20 -11.32
CA GLU A 246 7.22 -2.34 -10.46
C GLU A 246 8.12 -1.88 -9.30
N PRO A 247 7.70 -2.04 -8.03
CA PRO A 247 8.52 -1.65 -6.88
C PRO A 247 9.86 -2.40 -6.91
N TRP A 248 9.86 -3.58 -7.54
CA TRP A 248 10.99 -4.41 -7.89
C TRP A 248 10.68 -5.11 -9.22
N PRO A 249 11.63 -5.22 -10.16
CA PRO A 249 11.41 -5.92 -11.42
C PRO A 249 10.82 -7.33 -11.21
N GLY A 250 9.61 -7.59 -11.73
CA GLY A 250 8.88 -8.85 -11.62
C GLY A 250 8.03 -9.04 -10.35
N ALA A 251 7.87 -8.03 -9.49
CA ALA A 251 7.08 -8.14 -8.25
C ALA A 251 5.54 -8.13 -8.45
N GLY A 252 5.07 -7.82 -9.65
CA GLY A 252 3.65 -7.58 -9.90
C GLY A 252 3.14 -6.29 -9.26
N PRO A 253 1.84 -5.98 -9.41
CA PRO A 253 1.23 -4.77 -8.85
C PRO A 253 1.14 -4.87 -7.31
N ILE A 254 1.35 -3.73 -6.62
CA ILE A 254 1.00 -3.61 -5.19
C ILE A 254 -0.49 -3.29 -5.12
N ASP A 255 -1.30 -4.32 -5.26
CA ASP A 255 -2.76 -4.28 -5.24
C ASP A 255 -3.34 -4.84 -3.94
N TYR A 256 -4.68 -4.88 -3.85
CA TYR A 256 -5.38 -5.42 -2.68
C TYR A 256 -4.95 -6.84 -2.37
N ASP A 257 -4.85 -7.72 -3.36
CA ASP A 257 -4.59 -9.15 -3.15
C ASP A 257 -3.15 -9.37 -2.69
N PHE A 258 -2.17 -8.70 -3.32
CA PHE A 258 -0.79 -8.70 -2.87
C PHE A 258 -0.71 -8.24 -1.42
N LEU A 259 -1.33 -7.11 -1.08
CA LEU A 259 -1.31 -6.59 0.27
C LEU A 259 -2.00 -7.55 1.26
N ALA A 260 -3.19 -8.04 0.94
CA ALA A 260 -3.92 -8.98 1.79
C ALA A 260 -3.14 -10.28 2.05
N SER A 261 -2.30 -10.73 1.11
CA SER A 261 -1.48 -11.93 1.25
C SER A 261 -0.28 -11.78 2.21
N LEU A 262 0.11 -10.55 2.55
CA LEU A 262 1.27 -10.30 3.41
C LEU A 262 0.92 -10.51 4.88
N THR A 263 1.55 -11.51 5.49
CA THR A 263 1.42 -11.86 6.92
C THR A 263 2.54 -11.30 7.80
N GLY A 264 3.49 -10.58 7.21
CA GLY A 264 4.62 -9.94 7.89
C GLY A 264 5.65 -9.44 6.88
N MET A 265 6.52 -8.52 7.30
CA MET A 265 7.67 -8.09 6.51
C MET A 265 8.90 -7.86 7.37
N GLU A 266 10.06 -8.30 6.87
CA GLU A 266 11.33 -7.97 7.49
C GLU A 266 11.73 -6.52 7.24
N LYS A 267 12.42 -5.95 8.24
CA LYS A 267 12.78 -4.54 8.29
C LYS A 267 14.29 -4.41 8.32
N ALA A 268 14.85 -3.77 7.30
CA ALA A 268 16.29 -3.54 7.16
C ALA A 268 16.75 -2.25 7.86
N PHE A 269 15.87 -1.24 7.93
CA PHE A 269 16.20 0.10 8.38
C PHE A 269 15.28 0.58 9.50
N ALA A 270 15.74 1.59 10.23
CA ALA A 270 15.03 2.14 11.38
C ALA A 270 13.85 3.02 10.95
N VAL A 271 14.12 4.25 10.48
CA VAL A 271 13.09 5.24 10.20
C VAL A 271 13.24 5.80 8.79
N SER A 272 12.12 5.91 8.07
CA SER A 272 12.04 6.66 6.82
C SER A 272 10.98 7.75 6.87
N ALA A 273 11.07 8.70 5.96
CA ALA A 273 10.00 9.65 5.65
C ALA A 273 9.90 9.84 4.13
N VAL A 274 8.68 9.87 3.58
CA VAL A 274 8.44 10.36 2.22
C VAL A 274 7.83 11.75 2.31
N VAL A 275 8.60 12.75 1.90
CA VAL A 275 8.28 14.17 2.08
C VAL A 275 8.52 14.92 0.78
N SER A 276 8.00 16.15 0.69
CA SER A 276 8.30 17.07 -0.40
C SER A 276 8.85 18.36 0.17
N ASP A 277 9.79 18.97 -0.53
CA ASP A 277 10.37 20.29 -0.28
C ASP A 277 9.38 21.49 -0.43
N LYS A 278 8.08 21.23 -0.61
CA LYS A 278 7.06 22.28 -0.69
C LYS A 278 7.05 23.12 0.59
N THR A 279 7.01 24.44 0.45
CA THR A 279 6.97 25.45 1.55
C THR A 279 5.79 26.42 1.46
N PHE A 280 4.79 26.11 0.62
CA PHE A 280 3.69 27.02 0.27
C PHE A 280 2.79 27.44 1.43
N THR A 281 2.55 26.57 2.42
CA THR A 281 1.70 26.85 3.58
C THR A 281 2.53 26.96 4.87
N GLU A 282 1.93 27.47 5.94
CA GLU A 282 2.57 27.47 7.27
C GLU A 282 2.93 26.04 7.73
N GLY A 283 1.99 25.10 7.61
CA GLY A 283 2.24 23.69 7.93
C GLY A 283 3.34 23.06 7.05
N HIS A 284 3.50 23.50 5.80
CA HIS A 284 4.62 23.09 4.97
C HIS A 284 5.96 23.56 5.53
N ARG A 285 6.09 24.84 5.92
CA ARG A 285 7.33 25.37 6.51
C ARG A 285 7.67 24.72 7.85
N ALA A 286 6.68 24.59 8.74
CA ALA A 286 6.87 23.94 10.03
C ALA A 286 7.40 22.51 9.90
N ARG A 287 6.91 21.73 8.92
CA ARG A 287 7.44 20.38 8.66
C ARG A 287 8.86 20.38 8.14
N VAL A 288 9.23 21.31 7.25
CA VAL A 288 10.61 21.39 6.72
C VAL A 288 11.59 21.74 7.84
N GLU A 289 11.24 22.71 8.70
CA GLU A 289 12.04 23.08 9.87
C GLU A 289 12.20 21.90 10.84
N PHE A 290 11.08 21.23 11.16
CA PHE A 290 11.07 20.03 11.99
C PHE A 290 11.94 18.91 11.42
N LEU A 291 11.80 18.60 10.12
CA LEU A 291 12.54 17.52 9.46
C LEU A 291 14.05 17.82 9.45
N THR A 292 14.43 19.06 9.17
CA THR A 292 15.84 19.49 9.19
C THR A 292 16.44 19.27 10.58
N LYS A 293 15.73 19.69 11.63
CA LYS A 293 16.17 19.53 13.01
C LYS A 293 16.19 18.05 13.42
N LEU A 294 15.14 17.29 13.12
CA LEU A 294 15.05 15.87 13.47
C LEU A 294 16.16 15.06 12.77
N GLN A 295 16.44 15.34 11.49
CA GLN A 295 17.52 14.70 10.76
C GLN A 295 18.89 14.97 11.41
N SER A 296 19.15 16.19 11.89
CA SER A 296 20.38 16.51 12.63
C SER A 296 20.52 15.75 13.95
N LEU A 297 19.40 15.44 14.61
CA LEU A 297 19.38 14.70 15.88
C LEU A 297 19.47 13.18 15.68
N MET A 298 18.82 12.65 14.64
CA MET A 298 18.74 11.21 14.37
C MET A 298 19.91 10.67 13.53
N GLY A 299 20.59 11.54 12.78
CA GLY A 299 21.66 11.17 11.86
C GLY A 299 21.23 10.07 10.88
N ASP A 300 22.07 9.06 10.72
CA ASP A 300 21.88 7.94 9.78
C ASP A 300 20.69 7.01 10.13
N SER A 301 19.99 7.25 11.23
CA SER A 301 18.80 6.46 11.58
C SER A 301 17.53 6.92 10.85
N LEU A 302 17.54 8.12 10.24
CA LEU A 302 16.41 8.70 9.51
C LEU A 302 16.78 8.92 8.03
N HIS A 303 16.09 8.21 7.14
CA HIS A 303 16.23 8.38 5.70
C HIS A 303 15.07 9.20 5.12
N LEU A 304 15.39 10.27 4.37
CA LEU A 304 14.42 11.16 3.75
C LEU A 304 14.33 10.90 2.24
N TYR A 305 13.11 10.71 1.76
CA TYR A 305 12.78 10.44 0.36
C TYR A 305 11.75 11.44 -0.19
N GLY A 306 11.70 11.55 -1.51
CA GLY A 306 10.78 12.40 -2.25
C GLY A 306 11.46 13.61 -2.90
N ARG A 307 10.63 14.52 -3.44
CA ARG A 307 11.12 15.68 -4.21
C ARG A 307 11.95 16.60 -3.33
N GLY A 308 13.14 16.97 -3.81
CA GLY A 308 14.14 17.75 -3.06
C GLY A 308 15.02 16.92 -2.13
N TYR A 309 14.79 15.61 -2.06
CA TYR A 309 15.58 14.62 -1.31
C TYR A 309 15.97 13.46 -2.24
N CYS A 310 15.95 12.22 -1.77
CA CYS A 310 16.16 11.04 -2.60
C CYS A 310 14.85 10.66 -3.32
N GLU A 311 14.80 10.85 -4.64
CA GLU A 311 13.64 10.42 -5.43
C GLU A 311 13.49 8.89 -5.41
N ILE A 312 12.24 8.43 -5.42
CA ILE A 312 11.89 7.01 -5.36
C ILE A 312 10.86 6.68 -6.44
N PRO A 313 10.91 5.47 -7.02
CA PRO A 313 9.96 5.06 -8.05
C PRO A 313 8.56 4.83 -7.47
N ASP A 314 8.45 4.32 -6.24
CA ASP A 314 7.20 4.11 -5.52
C ASP A 314 7.42 4.27 -4.01
N LYS A 315 6.39 4.73 -3.29
CA LYS A 315 6.41 4.87 -1.82
C LYS A 315 6.76 3.56 -1.12
N TRP A 316 6.37 2.42 -1.67
CA TRP A 316 6.64 1.11 -1.13
C TRP A 316 8.13 0.87 -0.83
N SER A 317 9.03 1.35 -1.70
CA SER A 317 10.48 1.19 -1.54
C SER A 317 11.03 1.99 -0.35
N ALA A 318 10.36 3.09 0.02
CA ALA A 318 10.70 3.90 1.19
C ALA A 318 9.97 3.47 2.46
N ILE A 319 8.95 2.61 2.39
CA ILE A 319 8.15 2.21 3.57
C ILE A 319 8.45 0.75 3.95
N SER A 320 8.27 -0.18 3.02
CA SER A 320 8.33 -1.62 3.31
C SER A 320 9.61 -2.08 4.01
N PRO A 321 10.82 -1.54 3.71
CA PRO A 321 12.06 -1.97 4.38
C PRO A 321 12.27 -1.34 5.76
N TYR A 322 11.42 -0.40 6.20
CA TYR A 322 11.63 0.39 7.42
C TYR A 322 10.71 -0.07 8.54
N LYS A 323 11.25 -0.17 9.76
CA LYS A 323 10.46 -0.55 10.94
C LYS A 323 9.49 0.56 11.34
N PHE A 324 9.92 1.82 11.24
CA PHE A 324 9.09 2.99 11.51
C PHE A 324 8.99 3.87 10.28
N HIS A 325 7.85 4.55 10.11
CA HIS A 325 7.66 5.51 9.04
C HIS A 325 7.11 6.82 9.58
N LEU A 326 7.77 7.92 9.27
CA LEU A 326 7.37 9.26 9.69
C LEU A 326 6.24 9.77 8.79
N CYS A 327 5.07 9.92 9.39
CA CYS A 327 3.81 10.26 8.74
C CYS A 327 3.36 11.66 9.19
N LEU A 328 3.73 12.69 8.41
CA LEU A 328 3.45 14.08 8.75
C LEU A 328 2.33 14.64 7.88
N GLU A 329 1.16 14.83 8.46
CA GLU A 329 0.06 15.50 7.79
C GLU A 329 0.36 16.97 7.53
N ASN A 330 -0.29 17.52 6.51
CA ASN A 330 -0.17 18.94 6.19
C ASN A 330 -0.90 19.84 7.21
N PHE A 331 -1.81 19.28 8.02
CA PHE A 331 -2.66 19.98 8.96
C PHE A 331 -3.05 19.09 10.14
N GLN A 332 -3.33 19.70 11.31
CA GLN A 332 -3.73 19.02 12.54
C GLN A 332 -5.22 19.25 12.84
N ASN A 333 -5.98 18.18 13.01
CA ASN A 333 -7.42 18.22 13.33
C ASN A 333 -7.84 17.04 14.20
N ASP A 334 -9.13 16.87 14.48
CA ASP A 334 -9.61 15.87 15.43
C ASP A 334 -10.10 14.56 14.78
N GLY A 335 -10.13 14.43 13.45
CA GLY A 335 -10.81 13.28 12.82
C GLY A 335 -10.39 12.94 11.39
N TYR A 336 -9.29 13.50 10.92
CA TYR A 336 -8.81 13.33 9.54
C TYR A 336 -7.34 12.96 9.49
N TRP A 337 -7.08 11.83 8.83
CA TRP A 337 -5.75 11.31 8.49
C TRP A 337 -5.72 10.91 7.01
N THR A 338 -4.54 10.82 6.41
CA THR A 338 -4.38 10.63 4.97
C THR A 338 -3.68 9.33 4.60
N GLU A 339 -3.41 9.18 3.31
CA GLU A 339 -2.71 8.04 2.76
C GLU A 339 -1.36 7.79 3.45
N LYS A 340 -0.74 8.85 4.02
CA LYS A 340 0.54 8.75 4.75
C LYS A 340 0.45 7.72 5.88
N LEU A 341 -0.65 7.73 6.64
CA LEU A 341 -0.87 6.79 7.72
C LEU A 341 -1.20 5.38 7.18
N SER A 342 -2.11 5.28 6.21
CA SER A 342 -2.47 3.96 5.64
C SER A 342 -1.28 3.30 4.96
N ASP A 343 -0.50 4.04 4.17
CA ASP A 343 0.66 3.52 3.45
C ASP A 343 1.69 2.91 4.41
N ALA A 344 1.91 3.55 5.57
CA ALA A 344 2.81 3.03 6.61
C ALA A 344 2.34 1.68 7.15
N TYR A 345 1.09 1.59 7.61
CA TYR A 345 0.52 0.31 8.07
C TYR A 345 0.50 -0.73 6.95
N LEU A 346 0.21 -0.31 5.72
CA LEU A 346 0.17 -1.21 4.58
C LEU A 346 1.56 -1.78 4.23
N GLY A 347 2.61 -1.00 4.50
CA GLY A 347 4.00 -1.42 4.42
C GLY A 347 4.52 -2.10 5.68
N TRP A 348 3.67 -2.54 6.63
CA TRP A 348 4.09 -3.17 7.90
C TRP A 348 5.01 -2.30 8.76
N SER A 349 4.97 -0.98 8.57
CA SER A 349 5.79 -0.02 9.31
C SER A 349 4.95 0.63 10.40
N ILE A 350 5.57 0.87 11.56
CA ILE A 350 4.94 1.53 12.68
C ILE A 350 4.94 3.05 12.43
N PRO A 351 3.79 3.74 12.35
CA PRO A 351 3.75 5.17 12.10
C PRO A 351 4.34 5.97 13.27
N ILE A 352 5.20 6.93 12.96
CA ILE A 352 5.53 8.07 13.83
C ILE A 352 4.72 9.24 13.27
N TYR A 353 3.74 9.73 14.01
CA TYR A 353 2.61 10.45 13.42
C TYR A 353 2.38 11.84 14.01
N HIS A 354 2.11 12.80 13.12
CA HIS A 354 1.59 14.13 13.44
C HIS A 354 0.42 14.47 12.49
N GLY A 355 -0.76 14.74 13.02
CA GLY A 355 -1.96 15.03 12.22
C GLY A 355 -3.26 14.97 13.01
N CYS A 356 -4.01 13.88 12.89
CA CYS A 356 -5.24 13.67 13.67
C CYS A 356 -4.95 13.55 15.19
N ARG A 357 -5.50 14.46 16.01
CA ARG A 357 -5.36 14.49 17.48
C ARG A 357 -6.00 13.28 18.13
N LYS A 358 -7.10 12.79 17.56
CA LYS A 358 -7.84 11.62 18.05
C LYS A 358 -7.51 10.35 17.27
N VAL A 359 -6.33 10.27 16.65
CA VAL A 359 -5.92 9.09 15.88
C VAL A 359 -5.98 7.80 16.72
N ASN A 360 -5.77 7.91 18.03
CA ASN A 360 -5.82 6.78 18.96
C ASN A 360 -7.25 6.26 19.24
N GLU A 361 -8.30 6.97 18.83
CA GLU A 361 -9.67 6.43 18.83
C GLU A 361 -9.88 5.42 17.68
N MET A 362 -9.05 5.51 16.62
CA MET A 362 -9.11 4.64 15.45
C MET A 362 -7.97 3.61 15.40
N PHE A 363 -6.81 3.93 15.98
CA PHE A 363 -5.64 3.07 15.93
C PHE A 363 -5.03 2.78 17.31
N ASP A 364 -4.49 1.57 17.49
CA ASP A 364 -3.89 1.15 18.75
C ASP A 364 -2.63 1.98 19.06
N PRO A 365 -2.53 2.64 20.24
CA PRO A 365 -1.39 3.48 20.61
C PRO A 365 -0.08 2.71 20.81
N HIS A 366 -0.10 1.36 20.89
CA HIS A 366 1.12 0.54 20.83
C HIS A 366 1.67 0.43 19.41
N THR A 367 0.85 0.71 18.40
CA THR A 367 1.25 0.63 16.99
C THR A 367 1.44 1.99 16.34
N LEU A 368 1.46 3.07 17.12
CA LEU A 368 1.58 4.44 16.62
C LEU A 368 2.30 5.33 17.64
N CYS A 369 3.30 6.08 17.19
CA CYS A 369 4.02 7.06 18.03
C CYS A 369 3.56 8.48 17.69
N GLY A 370 2.69 9.07 18.51
CA GLY A 370 2.27 10.46 18.35
C GLY A 370 3.38 11.46 18.70
N ILE A 371 3.64 12.41 17.81
CA ILE A 371 4.66 13.46 17.97
C ILE A 371 4.10 14.86 17.70
N ASP A 372 4.80 15.87 18.20
CA ASP A 372 4.52 17.28 17.91
C ASP A 372 5.67 17.87 17.09
N ILE A 373 5.37 18.37 15.89
CA ILE A 373 6.40 18.96 15.01
C ILE A 373 6.88 20.32 15.51
N HIS A 374 6.14 20.97 16.42
CA HIS A 374 6.49 22.25 17.01
C HIS A 374 7.44 22.12 18.22
N ASP A 375 7.74 20.90 18.65
CA ASP A 375 8.75 20.58 19.68
C ASP A 375 9.70 19.48 19.16
N PRO A 376 10.67 19.81 18.27
CA PRO A 376 11.54 18.82 17.64
C PRO A 376 12.35 17.99 18.65
N GLU A 377 12.89 18.61 19.70
CA GLU A 377 13.65 17.95 20.75
C GLU A 377 12.79 17.02 21.61
N GLY A 378 11.54 17.41 21.92
CA GLY A 378 10.58 16.53 22.59
C GLY A 378 10.11 15.38 21.71
N ALA A 379 9.85 15.64 20.44
CA ALA A 379 9.53 14.60 19.46
C ALA A 379 10.67 13.59 19.31
N TYR A 380 11.92 14.05 19.20
CA TYR A 380 13.10 13.18 19.14
C TYR A 380 13.19 12.26 20.35
N ARG A 381 13.05 12.79 21.57
CA ARG A 381 13.05 11.97 22.81
C ARG A 381 11.95 10.91 22.77
N LYS A 382 10.71 11.31 22.42
CA LYS A 382 9.58 10.37 22.29
C LYS A 382 9.86 9.28 21.26
N ILE A 383 10.44 9.64 20.11
CA ILE A 383 10.78 8.68 19.04
C ILE A 383 11.82 7.68 19.54
N VAL A 384 12.92 8.14 20.15
CA VAL A 384 13.97 7.26 20.66
C VAL A 384 13.42 6.31 21.72
N ASP A 385 12.65 6.81 22.69
CA ASP A 385 12.02 5.98 23.73
C ASP A 385 11.03 4.97 23.13
N PHE A 386 10.28 5.38 22.11
CA PHE A 386 9.35 4.50 21.41
C PHE A 386 10.10 3.41 20.63
N MET A 387 11.18 3.76 19.94
CA MET A 387 12.04 2.81 19.22
C MET A 387 12.69 1.79 20.16
N GLU A 388 13.16 2.23 21.34
CA GLU A 388 13.76 1.35 22.33
C GLU A 388 12.75 0.33 22.86
N ARG A 389 11.55 0.78 23.26
CA ARG A 389 10.46 -0.12 23.68
C ARG A 389 10.09 -1.14 22.61
N HIS A 390 10.24 -0.75 21.34
CA HIS A 390 9.94 -1.60 20.20
C HIS A 390 11.12 -2.44 19.72
N ARG A 391 12.32 -2.31 20.30
CA ARG A 391 13.52 -3.04 19.85
C ARG A 391 13.30 -4.55 19.87
N HIS A 392 12.65 -5.06 20.91
CA HIS A 392 12.42 -6.49 21.14
C HIS A 392 10.93 -6.87 21.23
N SER A 393 10.00 -5.93 21.06
CA SER A 393 8.57 -6.25 21.11
C SER A 393 8.10 -6.91 19.83
N ASP A 394 7.28 -7.97 20.00
CA ASP A 394 6.50 -8.53 18.90
C ASP A 394 5.15 -7.81 18.83
N VAL A 395 5.11 -6.74 18.04
CA VAL A 395 3.87 -6.01 17.70
C VAL A 395 3.23 -6.52 16.41
N GLY A 396 3.73 -7.62 15.83
CA GLY A 396 3.24 -8.18 14.57
C GLY A 396 1.73 -8.45 14.57
N PRO A 397 1.15 -9.11 15.60
CA PRO A 397 -0.29 -9.34 15.68
C PRO A 397 -1.11 -8.04 15.73
N LEU A 398 -0.64 -7.04 16.47
CA LEU A 398 -1.30 -5.73 16.56
C LEU A 398 -1.25 -5.00 15.21
N LEU A 399 -0.08 -4.93 14.59
CA LEU A 399 0.09 -4.34 13.26
C LEU A 399 -0.76 -5.06 12.20
N GLY A 400 -0.86 -6.38 12.27
CA GLY A 400 -1.75 -7.17 11.41
C GLY A 400 -3.22 -6.74 11.53
N ARG A 401 -3.70 -6.48 12.75
CA ARG A 401 -5.07 -5.94 12.98
C ARG A 401 -5.23 -4.55 12.39
N GLN A 402 -4.28 -3.65 12.62
CA GLN A 402 -4.35 -2.28 12.06
C GLN A 402 -4.33 -2.30 10.53
N ARG A 403 -3.50 -3.17 9.94
CA ARG A 403 -3.44 -3.38 8.49
C ARG A 403 -4.76 -3.92 7.94
N ALA A 404 -5.37 -4.89 8.60
CA ALA A 404 -6.67 -5.42 8.19
C ALA A 404 -7.78 -4.35 8.29
N ALA A 405 -7.73 -3.49 9.31
CA ALA A 405 -8.63 -2.35 9.45
C ALA A 405 -8.44 -1.35 8.29
N ILE A 406 -7.20 -1.07 7.88
CA ILE A 406 -6.93 -0.23 6.69
C ILE A 406 -7.45 -0.90 5.41
N LEU A 407 -7.09 -2.16 5.17
CA LEU A 407 -7.41 -2.87 3.93
C LEU A 407 -8.91 -3.09 3.73
N ASN A 408 -9.68 -3.28 4.80
CA ASN A 408 -11.07 -3.68 4.72
C ASN A 408 -12.04 -2.62 5.26
N GLY A 409 -11.72 -1.97 6.38
CA GLY A 409 -12.61 -1.00 7.02
C GLY A 409 -12.46 0.41 6.44
N HIS A 410 -11.23 0.91 6.42
CA HIS A 410 -10.91 2.27 5.95
C HIS A 410 -10.66 2.35 4.44
N ASN A 411 -10.70 1.21 3.73
CA ASN A 411 -10.56 1.17 2.29
C ASN A 411 -11.61 2.07 1.61
N MET A 412 -11.17 2.87 0.65
CA MET A 412 -12.02 3.77 -0.13
C MET A 412 -13.31 3.09 -0.62
N PHE A 413 -13.21 1.88 -1.17
CA PHE A 413 -14.35 1.16 -1.73
C PHE A 413 -15.32 0.68 -0.65
N ASN A 414 -14.83 0.31 0.54
CA ASN A 414 -15.69 0.02 1.68
C ASN A 414 -16.46 1.26 2.14
N ARG A 415 -15.76 2.38 2.32
CA ARG A 415 -16.36 3.65 2.75
C ARG A 415 -17.38 4.16 1.73
N LEU A 416 -17.08 4.05 0.44
CA LEU A 416 -18.01 4.41 -0.63
C LEU A 416 -19.21 3.45 -0.70
N ALA A 417 -19.02 2.15 -0.47
CA ALA A 417 -20.13 1.20 -0.41
C ALA A 417 -21.12 1.52 0.73
N GLU A 418 -20.61 1.94 1.88
CA GLU A 418 -21.44 2.42 3.01
C GLU A 418 -22.24 3.68 2.64
N VAL A 419 -21.60 4.66 1.98
CA VAL A 419 -22.27 5.88 1.50
C VAL A 419 -23.33 5.54 0.45
N CYS A 420 -23.03 4.58 -0.43
CA CYS A 420 -23.88 4.17 -1.55
C CYS A 420 -24.80 2.99 -1.23
N ALA A 421 -25.13 2.75 0.06
CA ALA A 421 -25.92 1.59 0.46
C ALA A 421 -27.40 1.68 0.02
N ASP A 422 -27.99 2.87 0.05
CA ASP A 422 -29.43 3.07 -0.19
C ASP A 422 -29.71 3.76 -1.53
N ALA A 423 -29.94 3.00 -2.60
CA ALA A 423 -30.45 3.56 -3.85
C ALA A 423 -31.93 4.00 -3.69
N THR A 424 -32.16 5.12 -3.01
CA THR A 424 -33.51 5.58 -2.63
C THR A 424 -34.29 6.18 -3.79
N GLY A 425 -33.60 6.70 -4.82
CA GLY A 425 -34.25 7.25 -6.01
C GLY A 425 -34.77 6.15 -6.94
N SER A 426 -36.09 6.09 -7.16
CA SER A 426 -36.68 5.21 -8.18
C SER A 426 -36.53 5.77 -9.60
N LEU A 427 -36.35 7.09 -9.73
CA LEU A 427 -36.26 7.79 -11.00
C LEU A 427 -34.80 7.99 -11.46
N TRP A 428 -34.59 7.87 -12.77
CA TRP A 428 -33.33 8.16 -13.43
C TRP A 428 -33.27 9.62 -13.86
N ARG A 429 -32.11 10.26 -13.71
CA ARG A 429 -31.84 11.60 -14.24
C ARG A 429 -30.51 11.63 -14.97
N GLN A 430 -30.47 12.37 -16.09
CA GLN A 430 -29.24 12.69 -16.79
C GLN A 430 -28.80 14.10 -16.41
N VAL A 431 -27.53 14.27 -16.08
CA VAL A 431 -26.95 15.56 -15.69
C VAL A 431 -25.57 15.72 -16.32
N THR A 432 -25.20 16.97 -16.60
CA THR A 432 -23.83 17.33 -16.99
C THR A 432 -23.13 17.96 -15.80
N LEU A 433 -22.08 17.30 -15.34
CA LEU A 433 -21.18 17.78 -14.29
C LEU A 433 -20.04 18.56 -14.92
N TYR A 434 -19.62 19.63 -14.25
CA TYR A 434 -18.51 20.49 -14.66
C TYR A 434 -17.40 20.47 -13.60
N PRO A 435 -16.12 20.53 -14.02
CA PRO A 435 -14.99 20.64 -13.10
C PRO A 435 -15.03 21.96 -12.34
N GLN A 436 -14.37 22.02 -11.19
CA GLN A 436 -14.33 23.23 -10.37
C GLN A 436 -13.79 24.44 -11.15
N SER A 437 -12.84 24.22 -12.06
CA SER A 437 -12.24 25.25 -12.90
C SER A 437 -13.25 26.00 -13.79
N ALA A 438 -14.42 25.41 -14.05
CA ALA A 438 -15.50 26.05 -14.79
C ALA A 438 -16.23 27.16 -13.98
N PHE A 439 -16.05 27.18 -12.66
CA PHE A 439 -16.74 28.08 -11.74
C PHE A 439 -15.81 29.05 -11.00
N SER A 440 -14.50 28.88 -11.14
CA SER A 440 -13.54 29.90 -10.73
C SER A 440 -13.62 31.07 -11.70
N ASP A 441 -14.06 32.23 -11.20
CA ASP A 441 -14.08 33.48 -11.95
C ASP A 441 -12.77 33.66 -12.74
N ARG A 442 -12.89 34.00 -14.03
CA ARG A 442 -11.87 34.80 -14.70
C ARG A 442 -11.75 36.11 -13.91
N ARG A 443 -10.83 36.17 -12.95
CA ARG A 443 -10.35 37.43 -12.38
C ARG A 443 -8.97 37.73 -12.91
#